data_AF-A0A314LCN4-F1
#
_entry.id   AF-A0A314LCN4-F1
#
_cell.length_a   1.000
_cell.length_b   1.000
_cell.length_c   1.000
_cell.angle_alpha   90.00
_cell.angle_beta   90.00
_cell.angle_gamma   90.00
#
_symmetry.space_group_name_H-M   'P 1'
#
loop_
_entity.id
_entity.type
_entity.pdbx_description
1 polymer ?
#
loop_
_entity_poly.entity_id
_entity_poly.type
_entity_poly.pdbx_seq_one_letter_code
_entity_poly.pdbx_strand_id
1 'polypeptide(L)'
;MKLADGLFLESCREIASKYPGIKYDEIIVDNCCMQLVSKPEQFDVMVTPNLYGNLVANTAAGIAGGTGVMSGGNVGADHAVFEQGASAGNEKIVEQKKANPD
;
A
#
# COMPACT_ATOMS: atom_id res chain seq x y z
N MET A 1 17.09 6.75 0.47
CA MET A 1 18.02 6.85 1.62
C MET A 1 18.93 5.63 1.64
N LYS A 2 20.26 5.77 1.44
CA LYS A 2 21.14 4.62 1.17
C LYS A 2 21.20 3.58 2.31
N LEU A 3 21.17 4.02 3.57
CA LEU A 3 21.30 3.11 4.72
C LEU A 3 19.96 2.52 5.14
N ALA A 4 18.95 3.37 5.37
CA ALA A 4 17.63 2.91 5.84
C ALA A 4 16.89 2.08 4.78
N ASP A 5 16.75 2.59 3.55
CA ASP A 5 16.09 1.83 2.47
C ASP A 5 16.96 0.64 2.04
N GLY A 6 18.29 0.77 2.15
CA GLY A 6 19.23 -0.32 1.88
C GLY A 6 19.00 -1.51 2.80
N LEU A 7 18.90 -1.27 4.11
CA LEU A 7 18.61 -2.31 5.10
C LEU A 7 17.26 -3.00 4.85
N PHE A 8 16.24 -2.21 4.48
CA PHE A 8 14.94 -2.74 4.12
C PHE A 8 15.03 -3.69 2.91
N LEU A 9 15.66 -3.26 1.82
CA LEU A 9 15.83 -4.09 0.62
C LEU A 9 16.67 -5.34 0.89
N GLU A 10 17.74 -5.22 1.68
CA GLU A 10 18.56 -6.38 2.08
C GLU A 10 17.73 -7.42 2.85
N SER A 11 16.91 -6.97 3.80
CA SER A 11 16.00 -7.85 4.55
C SER A 11 14.98 -8.54 3.64
N CYS A 12 14.41 -7.80 2.68
CA CYS A 12 13.49 -8.36 1.69
C CYS A 12 14.16 -9.43 0.82
N ARG A 13 15.39 -9.18 0.33
CA ARG A 13 16.16 -10.16 -0.47
C ARG A 13 16.47 -11.43 0.32
N GLU A 14 16.84 -11.30 1.59
CA GLU A 14 17.11 -12.45 2.45
C GLU A 14 15.86 -13.33 2.60
N ILE A 15 14.70 -12.73 2.88
CA ILE A 15 13.44 -13.47 3.00
C ILE A 15 13.00 -14.04 1.65
N ALA A 16 13.12 -13.30 0.55
CA ALA A 16 12.77 -13.78 -0.79
C ALA A 16 13.52 -15.06 -1.17
N SER A 17 14.80 -15.19 -0.77
CA SER A 17 15.59 -16.42 -1.00
C SER A 17 14.99 -17.67 -0.34
N LYS A 18 14.20 -17.51 0.73
CA LYS A 18 13.51 -18.59 1.45
C LYS A 18 12.20 -19.00 0.77
N TYR A 19 11.70 -18.22 -0.20
CA TYR A 19 10.45 -18.46 -0.93
C TYR A 19 10.65 -18.42 -2.46
N PRO A 20 11.41 -19.37 -3.04
CA PRO A 20 11.78 -19.35 -4.47
C PRO A 20 10.59 -19.51 -5.44
N GLY A 21 9.43 -19.93 -4.95
CA GLY A 21 8.19 -20.01 -5.75
C GLY A 21 7.49 -18.66 -5.96
N ILE A 22 7.94 -17.60 -5.28
CA ILE A 22 7.37 -16.26 -5.38
C ILE A 22 8.38 -15.37 -6.14
N LYS A 23 7.92 -14.72 -7.21
CA LYS A 23 8.75 -13.77 -7.95
C LYS A 23 9.02 -12.54 -7.08
N TYR A 24 10.28 -12.13 -7.00
CA TYR A 24 10.72 -10.94 -6.28
C TYR A 24 11.29 -9.92 -7.26
N ASP A 25 10.77 -8.69 -7.23
CA ASP A 25 11.23 -7.56 -8.03
C ASP A 25 11.37 -6.32 -7.12
N GLU A 26 12.23 -5.38 -7.52
CA GLU A 26 12.46 -4.12 -6.81
C GLU A 26 12.22 -2.93 -7.75
N ILE A 27 11.59 -1.88 -7.22
CA ILE A 27 11.32 -0.65 -7.97
C ILE A 27 11.50 0.57 -7.05
N ILE A 28 12.07 1.64 -7.58
CA ILE A 28 12.20 2.90 -6.83
C ILE A 28 10.83 3.57 -6.76
N VAL A 29 10.52 4.19 -5.62
CA VAL A 29 9.18 4.70 -5.30
C VAL A 29 8.63 5.72 -6.30
N ASP A 30 9.49 6.55 -6.89
CA ASP A 30 9.10 7.54 -7.91
C ASP A 30 8.59 6.86 -9.20
N ASN A 31 9.36 5.89 -9.71
CA ASN A 31 8.96 5.08 -10.85
C ASN A 31 7.75 4.20 -10.50
N CYS A 32 7.68 3.66 -9.28
CA CYS A 32 6.52 2.91 -8.81
C CYS A 32 5.24 3.73 -8.92
N CYS A 33 5.22 4.97 -8.43
CA CYS A 33 4.06 5.86 -8.55
C CYS A 33 3.69 6.14 -10.01
N MET A 34 4.66 6.39 -10.89
CA MET A 34 4.40 6.59 -12.33
C MET A 34 3.78 5.34 -12.98
N GLN A 35 4.33 4.17 -12.69
CA GLN A 35 3.86 2.89 -13.20
C GLN A 35 2.49 2.51 -12.64
N LEU A 36 2.21 2.83 -11.38
CA LEU A 36 0.94 2.53 -10.73
C LEU A 36 -0.22 3.27 -11.42
N VAL A 37 -0.01 4.52 -11.83
CA VAL A 37 -1.02 5.28 -12.57
C VAL A 37 -1.11 4.86 -14.04
N SER A 38 0.02 4.50 -14.66
CA SER A 38 0.08 4.21 -16.09
C SER A 38 -0.37 2.79 -16.45
N LYS A 39 0.02 1.81 -15.63
CA LYS A 39 -0.18 0.38 -15.88
C LYS A 39 -0.22 -0.40 -14.53
N PRO A 40 -1.27 -0.22 -13.72
CA PRO A 40 -1.36 -0.83 -12.39
C PRO A 40 -1.36 -2.36 -12.42
N GLU A 41 -1.84 -2.99 -13.49
CA GLU A 41 -2.00 -4.45 -13.61
C GLU A 41 -0.68 -5.23 -13.69
N GLN A 42 0.46 -4.52 -13.76
CA GLN A 42 1.77 -5.16 -13.68
C GLN A 42 2.16 -5.54 -12.24
N PHE A 43 1.50 -4.98 -11.24
CA PHE A 43 1.77 -5.23 -9.83
C PHE A 43 0.82 -6.30 -9.27
N ASP A 44 1.34 -7.10 -8.34
CA ASP A 44 0.59 -8.11 -7.61
C ASP A 44 0.58 -7.76 -6.11
N VAL A 45 1.70 -8.01 -5.43
CA VAL A 45 1.89 -7.65 -4.02
C VAL A 45 3.01 -6.61 -3.89
N MET A 46 2.74 -5.54 -3.16
CA MET A 46 3.71 -4.47 -2.89
C MET A 46 4.03 -4.41 -1.40
N VAL A 47 5.32 -4.45 -1.06
CA VAL A 47 5.81 -4.30 0.32
C VAL A 47 6.70 -3.07 0.38
N THR A 48 6.41 -2.17 1.31
CA THR A 48 7.08 -0.87 1.39
C THR A 48 7.30 -0.44 2.84
N PRO A 49 8.30 0.41 3.13
CA PRO A 49 8.37 1.17 4.37
C PRO A 49 7.12 2.04 4.59
N ASN A 50 6.85 2.40 5.84
CA ASN A 50 5.62 3.07 6.29
C ASN A 50 5.20 4.26 5.41
N LEU A 51 6.11 5.22 5.18
CA LEU A 51 5.80 6.43 4.40
C LEU A 51 5.41 6.11 2.95
N TYR A 52 6.13 5.21 2.30
CA TYR A 52 5.86 4.85 0.90
C TYR A 52 4.56 4.05 0.79
N GLY A 53 4.23 3.25 1.80
CA GLY A 53 2.98 2.50 1.87
C GLY A 53 1.76 3.42 1.89
N ASN A 54 1.81 4.51 2.65
CA ASN A 54 0.73 5.50 2.65
C ASN A 54 0.53 6.16 1.27
N LEU A 55 1.61 6.48 0.56
CA LEU A 55 1.55 7.09 -0.77
C LEU A 55 0.97 6.13 -1.82
N VAL A 56 1.48 4.90 -1.84
CA VAL A 56 1.05 3.85 -2.77
C VAL A 56 -0.40 3.47 -2.50
N ALA A 57 -0.79 3.27 -1.24
CA ALA A 57 -2.16 2.90 -0.87
C ALA A 57 -3.18 3.98 -1.28
N ASN A 58 -2.90 5.25 -1.03
CA ASN A 58 -3.80 6.35 -1.43
C ASN A 58 -3.90 6.49 -2.96
N THR A 59 -2.80 6.27 -3.68
CA THR A 59 -2.80 6.30 -5.15
C THR A 59 -3.59 5.12 -5.71
N ALA A 60 -3.40 3.92 -5.17
CA ALA A 60 -4.17 2.73 -5.51
C ALA A 60 -5.67 2.91 -5.21
N ALA A 61 -6.01 3.50 -4.07
CA ALA A 61 -7.39 3.86 -3.72
C ALA A 61 -8.00 4.76 -4.80
N GLY A 62 -7.29 5.83 -5.21
CA GLY A 62 -7.75 6.75 -6.25
C GLY A 62 -8.02 6.07 -7.59
N ILE A 63 -7.20 5.08 -7.97
CA ILE A 63 -7.38 4.29 -9.19
C ILE A 63 -8.57 3.34 -9.08
N ALA A 64 -8.79 2.74 -7.90
CA ALA A 64 -9.78 1.69 -7.68
C ALA A 64 -11.21 2.17 -7.37
N GLY A 65 -11.43 3.49 -7.24
CA GLY A 65 -12.77 4.06 -6.97
C GLY A 65 -12.84 5.02 -5.78
N GLY A 66 -11.70 5.34 -5.18
CA GLY A 66 -11.57 6.25 -4.05
C GLY A 66 -11.37 5.54 -2.71
N THR A 67 -11.16 6.32 -1.65
CA THR A 67 -10.89 5.80 -0.30
C THR A 67 -12.09 5.10 0.35
N GLY A 68 -13.30 5.44 -0.08
CA GLY A 68 -14.54 4.89 0.50
C GLY A 68 -14.97 3.54 -0.06
N VAL A 69 -14.07 2.78 -0.67
CA VAL A 69 -14.27 1.37 -1.07
C VAL A 69 -13.05 0.50 -0.77
N MET A 70 -12.03 1.09 -0.11
CA MET A 70 -10.76 0.42 0.13
C MET A 70 -10.74 -0.15 1.55
N SER A 71 -10.82 -1.48 1.63
CA SER A 71 -10.66 -2.19 2.90
C SER A 71 -9.20 -2.25 3.34
N GLY A 72 -8.98 -2.32 4.65
CA GLY A 72 -7.67 -2.37 5.29
C GLY A 72 -7.66 -3.25 6.53
N GLY A 73 -6.47 -3.71 6.90
CA GLY A 73 -6.26 -4.53 8.08
C GLY A 73 -4.84 -4.38 8.61
N ASN A 74 -4.74 -4.16 9.92
CA ASN A 74 -3.49 -4.16 10.65
C ASN A 74 -3.38 -5.47 11.44
N VAL A 75 -2.36 -6.26 11.14
CA VAL A 75 -2.16 -7.58 11.72
C VAL A 75 -0.90 -7.57 12.59
N GLY A 76 -1.07 -7.85 13.88
CA GLY A 76 0.01 -8.10 14.83
C GLY A 76 0.10 -9.59 15.19
N ALA A 77 0.98 -9.93 16.13
CA ALA A 77 1.17 -11.32 16.55
C ALA A 77 -0.08 -11.92 17.22
N ASP A 78 -0.74 -11.15 18.10
CA ASP A 78 -1.86 -11.62 18.93
C ASP A 78 -3.20 -10.97 18.58
N HIS A 79 -3.18 -9.89 17.79
CA HIS A 79 -4.35 -9.05 17.54
C HIS A 79 -4.42 -8.66 16.07
N ALA A 80 -5.66 -8.49 15.57
CA ALA A 80 -5.95 -7.93 14.27
C ALA A 80 -6.98 -6.80 14.41
N VAL A 81 -6.73 -5.68 13.73
CA VAL A 81 -7.63 -4.52 13.69
C VAL A 81 -7.99 -4.26 12.23
N PHE A 82 -9.28 -4.19 11.94
CA PHE A 82 -9.79 -3.92 10.60
C PHE A 82 -10.28 -2.47 10.52
N GLU A 83 -9.86 -1.77 9.47
CA GLU A 83 -10.16 -0.35 9.25
C GLU A 83 -10.19 -0.03 7.74
N GLN A 84 -10.41 1.23 7.37
CA GLN A 84 -10.30 1.65 5.98
C GLN A 84 -8.83 1.64 5.54
N GLY A 85 -8.53 1.06 4.38
CA GLY A 85 -7.16 0.89 3.88
C GLY A 85 -6.51 2.20 3.39
N ALA A 86 -7.32 3.20 3.07
CA ALA A 86 -6.89 4.55 2.77
C ALA A 86 -7.80 5.55 3.48
N SER A 87 -7.21 6.52 4.17
CA SER A 87 -7.97 7.54 4.92
C SER A 87 -7.60 8.92 4.42
N ALA A 88 -8.60 9.63 3.90
CA ALA A 88 -8.45 11.01 3.45
C ALA A 88 -9.40 11.99 4.15
N GLY A 89 -10.18 11.55 5.14
CA GLY A 89 -11.05 12.38 6.01
C GLY A 89 -11.86 13.48 5.30
N ASN A 90 -13.16 13.29 5.09
CA ASN A 90 -13.99 14.29 4.42
C ASN A 90 -15.18 14.75 5.29
N GLU A 91 -14.96 15.79 6.10
CA GLU A 91 -15.95 16.34 7.04
C GLU A 91 -17.26 16.75 6.36
N LYS A 92 -17.20 17.28 5.13
CA LYS A 92 -18.39 17.69 4.37
C LYS A 92 -19.29 16.50 4.01
N ILE A 93 -18.71 15.34 3.70
CA ILE A 93 -19.48 14.13 3.38
C ILE A 93 -20.16 13.58 4.65
N VAL A 94 -19.48 13.70 5.80
CA VAL A 94 -20.02 13.32 7.11
C VAL A 94 -21.24 14.19 7.47
N GLU A 95 -21.11 15.51 7.35
CA GLU A 95 -22.21 16.46 7.60
C GLU A 95 -23.44 16.18 6.72
N GLN A 96 -23.20 15.79 5.47
CA GLN A 96 -24.26 15.48 4.50
C GLN A 96 -24.89 14.10 4.69
N LYS A 97 -24.35 13.25 5.59
CA LYS A 97 -24.79 11.85 5.79
C LYS A 97 -24.77 11.02 4.50
N LYS A 98 -23.74 11.22 3.66
CA LYS A 98 -23.55 10.54 2.36
C LYS A 98 -22.26 9.73 2.26
N ALA A 99 -21.65 9.39 3.39
CA ALA A 99 -20.44 8.57 3.41
C ALA A 99 -20.72 7.18 2.85
N ASN A 100 -19.78 6.63 2.07
CA ASN A 100 -19.85 5.26 1.62
C ASN A 100 -19.33 4.33 2.74
N PRO A 101 -20.12 3.33 3.19
CA PRO A 101 -19.70 2.42 4.26
C PRO A 101 -18.80 1.25 3.80
N ASP A 102 -18.53 1.14 2.49
CA ASP A 102 -17.76 0.05 1.89
C ASP A 102 -16.22 0.28 1.89
#